data_AF-A0A8B6BXR8-F1
#
_entry.id   AF-A0A8B6BXR8-F1
#
_cell.length_a   1.000
_cell.length_b   1.000
_cell.length_c   1.000
_cell.angle_alpha   90.00
_cell.angle_beta   90.00
_cell.angle_gamma   90.00
#
_symmetry.space_group_name_H-M   'P 1'
#
loop_
_entity.id
_entity.type
_entity.pdbx_description
1 polymer ?
#
loop_
_entity_poly.entity_id
_entity_poly.type
_entity_poly.pdbx_seq_one_letter_code
_entity_poly.pdbx_strand_id
1 'polypeptide(L)'
;MNKTYMIHNCYHRHLQDGLKTDAVSGWLLYASFYYVTGQYNVTLRLIHYILSRCTPNMLFMGSNIYTEDCLKIYRQNVHSTMTLNNRMKIATVDCVMYLKDSSLIPTELKLTQGDVTIFVPPFTMSHFLRFLCYHHLGDIPNRRHAIRDLKYTVEEKECMAYSPHLNFGILGICYELSGNNYKAS
;
A
#
# COMPACT_ATOMS: atom_id res chain seq x y z
N MET A 1 0.27 25.29 -9.55
CA MET A 1 1.63 25.31 -10.14
C MET A 1 2.09 23.86 -10.31
N ASN A 2 2.11 23.32 -11.52
CA ASN A 2 2.64 21.98 -11.78
C ASN A 2 4.17 22.06 -11.84
N LYS A 3 4.86 21.54 -10.83
CA LYS A 3 6.31 21.29 -10.91
C LYS A 3 6.53 19.96 -11.61
N THR A 4 7.03 19.99 -12.84
CA THR A 4 7.44 18.79 -13.57
C THR A 4 8.83 18.38 -13.08
N TYR A 5 8.91 17.31 -12.31
CA TYR A 5 10.19 16.75 -11.86
C TYR A 5 10.72 15.77 -12.92
N MET A 6 11.84 16.11 -13.55
CA MET A 6 12.59 15.20 -14.43
C MET A 6 13.45 14.26 -13.56
N ILE A 7 13.00 13.03 -13.36
CA ILE A 7 13.79 12.00 -12.65
C ILE A 7 14.88 11.52 -13.60
N HIS A 8 16.15 11.72 -13.25
CA HIS A 8 17.25 11.27 -14.08
C HIS A 8 17.27 9.73 -14.17
N ASN A 9 17.47 9.20 -15.38
CA ASN A 9 17.37 7.76 -15.70
C ASN A 9 18.28 6.86 -14.82
N CYS A 10 19.38 7.39 -14.29
CA CYS A 10 20.28 6.63 -13.41
C CYS A 10 19.67 6.35 -12.03
N TYR A 11 18.96 7.32 -11.43
CA TYR A 11 18.28 7.13 -10.13
C TYR A 11 17.11 6.17 -10.29
N HIS A 12 16.37 6.28 -11.39
CA HIS A 12 15.29 5.36 -11.73
C HIS A 12 15.78 3.90 -11.80
N ARG A 13 16.90 3.67 -12.49
CA ARG A 13 17.47 2.31 -12.63
C ARG A 13 17.98 1.78 -11.30
N HIS A 14 18.68 2.61 -10.52
CA HIS A 14 19.20 2.21 -9.22
C HIS A 14 18.09 1.85 -8.22
N LEU A 15 17.02 2.64 -8.18
CA LEU A 15 15.82 2.35 -7.38
C LEU A 15 15.16 1.05 -7.86
N GLN A 16 14.97 0.86 -9.18
CA GLN A 16 14.41 -0.38 -9.71
C GLN A 16 15.25 -1.62 -9.40
N ASP A 17 16.58 -1.51 -9.45
CA ASP A 17 17.47 -2.63 -9.16
C ASP A 17 17.45 -2.99 -7.67
N GLY A 18 17.44 -2.01 -6.77
CA GLY A 18 17.25 -2.24 -5.33
C GLY A 18 15.90 -2.91 -5.01
N LEU A 19 14.86 -2.54 -5.75
CA LEU A 19 13.50 -3.08 -5.58
C LEU A 19 13.33 -4.53 -6.06
N LYS A 20 14.24 -5.07 -6.90
CA LYS A 20 14.16 -6.47 -7.34
C LYS A 20 14.28 -7.47 -6.20
N THR A 21 14.96 -7.09 -5.12
CA THR A 21 15.15 -7.89 -3.90
C THR A 21 14.31 -7.39 -2.73
N ASP A 22 13.65 -6.25 -2.89
CA ASP A 22 12.94 -5.57 -1.80
C ASP A 22 11.54 -6.15 -1.56
N ALA A 23 11.06 -5.96 -0.34
CA ALA A 23 9.70 -6.30 0.05
C ALA A 23 8.68 -5.41 -0.69
N VAL A 24 7.41 -5.78 -0.60
CA VAL A 24 6.30 -5.01 -1.18
C VAL A 24 6.31 -3.54 -0.73
N SER A 25 6.77 -3.28 0.51
CA SER A 25 6.84 -1.94 1.09
C SER A 25 7.75 -0.99 0.31
N GLY A 26 8.90 -1.45 -0.20
CA GLY A 26 9.78 -0.64 -1.04
C GLY A 26 9.12 -0.23 -2.36
N TRP A 27 8.44 -1.17 -3.02
CA TRP A 27 7.70 -0.87 -4.25
C TRP A 27 6.56 0.14 -4.00
N LEU A 28 5.94 0.11 -2.83
CA LEU A 28 4.91 1.07 -2.45
C LEU A 28 5.46 2.45 -2.16
N LEU A 29 6.62 2.56 -1.50
CA LEU A 29 7.31 3.85 -1.35
C LEU A 29 7.66 4.45 -2.73
N TYR A 30 8.07 3.62 -3.68
CA TYR A 30 8.34 4.04 -5.05
C TYR A 30 7.07 4.47 -5.79
N ALA A 31 5.97 3.74 -5.62
CA ALA A 31 4.66 4.12 -6.17
C ALA A 31 4.16 5.47 -5.58
N SER A 32 4.34 5.67 -4.27
CA SER A 32 4.04 6.92 -3.58
C SER A 32 4.85 8.08 -4.13
N PHE A 33 6.15 7.88 -4.40
CA PHE A 33 6.99 8.90 -5.06
C PHE A 33 6.45 9.34 -6.42
N TYR A 34 6.01 8.40 -7.27
CA TYR A 34 5.37 8.75 -8.54
C TYR A 34 4.04 9.45 -8.36
N TYR A 35 3.27 9.05 -7.34
CA TYR A 35 1.99 9.68 -7.05
C TYR A 35 2.16 11.15 -6.70
N VAL A 36 3.03 11.45 -5.72
CA VAL A 36 3.26 12.82 -5.24
C VAL A 36 3.92 13.72 -6.30
N THR A 37 4.55 13.12 -7.32
CA THR A 37 5.09 13.84 -8.50
C THR A 37 4.10 13.95 -9.66
N GLY A 38 2.85 13.53 -9.47
CA GLY A 38 1.76 13.64 -10.47
C GLY A 38 1.79 12.61 -11.60
N GLN A 39 2.63 11.57 -11.49
CA GLN A 39 2.79 10.54 -12.52
C GLN A 39 1.82 9.37 -12.31
N TYR A 40 0.52 9.66 -12.29
CA TYR A 40 -0.54 8.72 -11.91
C TYR A 40 -0.55 7.42 -12.73
N ASN A 41 -0.30 7.48 -14.03
CA ASN A 41 -0.22 6.29 -14.88
C ASN A 41 0.98 5.39 -14.54
N VAL A 42 2.11 5.98 -14.11
CA VAL A 42 3.27 5.21 -13.63
C VAL A 42 2.93 4.54 -12.31
N THR A 43 2.34 5.29 -11.38
CA THR A 43 1.85 4.77 -10.11
C THR A 43 0.90 3.59 -10.33
N LEU A 44 -0.10 3.71 -11.21
CA LEU A 44 -1.05 2.63 -11.49
C LEU A 44 -0.37 1.35 -12.01
N ARG A 45 0.63 1.47 -12.88
CA ARG A 45 1.42 0.30 -13.35
C ARG A 45 2.18 -0.36 -12.21
N LEU A 46 2.79 0.44 -11.32
CA LEU A 46 3.48 -0.08 -10.14
C LEU A 46 2.51 -0.75 -9.17
N ILE A 47 1.35 -0.15 -8.91
CA ILE A 47 0.32 -0.76 -8.06
C ILE A 47 -0.19 -2.07 -8.67
N HIS A 48 -0.42 -2.13 -9.98
CA HIS A 48 -0.82 -3.37 -10.64
C HIS A 48 0.25 -4.46 -10.46
N TYR A 49 1.52 -4.11 -10.65
CA TYR A 49 2.63 -5.03 -10.38
C TYR A 49 2.64 -5.50 -8.92
N ILE A 50 2.53 -4.58 -7.95
CA ILE A 50 2.48 -4.88 -6.52
C ILE A 50 1.33 -5.84 -6.20
N LEU A 51 0.10 -5.51 -6.62
CA LEU A 51 -1.07 -6.34 -6.35
C LEU A 51 -0.99 -7.72 -7.03
N SER A 52 -0.32 -7.84 -8.18
CA SER A 52 -0.07 -9.15 -8.82
C SER A 52 0.89 -10.06 -8.02
N ARG A 53 1.70 -9.46 -7.14
CA ARG A 53 2.69 -10.13 -6.28
C ARG A 53 2.19 -10.31 -4.86
N CYS A 54 1.21 -9.51 -4.44
CA CYS A 54 0.62 -9.59 -3.11
C CYS A 54 -0.43 -10.70 -3.09
N THR A 55 -0.18 -11.77 -2.35
CA THR A 55 -1.21 -12.77 -2.09
C THR A 55 -1.89 -12.50 -0.75
N PRO A 56 -3.18 -12.83 -0.59
CA PRO A 56 -3.88 -12.69 0.70
C PRO A 56 -3.26 -13.51 1.83
N ASN A 57 -2.46 -14.53 1.47
CA ASN A 57 -1.79 -15.43 2.40
C ASN A 57 -0.38 -14.97 2.77
N MET A 58 0.07 -13.82 2.25
CA MET A 58 1.32 -13.23 2.68
C MET A 58 1.19 -12.83 4.15
N LEU A 59 2.21 -13.18 4.93
CA LEU A 59 2.18 -12.93 6.35
C LEU A 59 2.72 -11.54 6.67
N PHE A 60 1.94 -10.84 7.48
CA PHE A 60 2.44 -9.74 8.28
C PHE A 60 3.13 -10.33 9.52
N MET A 61 4.45 -10.29 9.54
CA MET A 61 5.24 -10.61 10.73
C MET A 61 5.72 -9.34 11.43
N GLY A 62 4.78 -8.59 12.03
CA GLY A 62 5.06 -7.43 12.87
C GLY A 62 4.35 -7.47 14.23
N SER A 63 3.73 -8.60 14.58
CA SER A 63 3.15 -8.82 15.91
C SER A 63 4.19 -9.49 16.82
N ASN A 64 4.17 -9.17 18.11
CA ASN A 64 4.93 -9.92 19.11
C ASN A 64 4.24 -11.25 19.48
N ILE A 65 3.02 -11.48 18.97
CA ILE A 65 2.19 -12.66 19.26
C ILE A 65 1.65 -13.19 17.94
N TYR A 66 2.10 -14.39 17.56
CA TYR A 66 1.58 -15.12 16.41
C TYR A 66 0.71 -16.27 16.90
N THR A 67 -0.48 -16.41 16.31
CA THR A 67 -1.30 -17.60 16.53
C THR A 67 -0.69 -18.81 15.83
N GLU A 68 -1.05 -20.02 16.25
CA GLU A 68 -0.62 -21.24 15.54
C GLU A 68 -1.11 -21.26 14.08
N ASP A 69 -2.24 -20.62 13.78
CA ASP A 69 -2.71 -20.47 12.40
C ASP A 69 -1.80 -19.57 11.56
N CYS A 70 -1.33 -18.44 12.11
CA CYS A 70 -0.32 -17.60 11.45
C CYS A 70 0.97 -18.38 11.19
N LEU A 71 1.45 -19.14 12.18
CA LEU A 71 2.66 -19.98 12.06
C LEU A 71 2.47 -21.14 11.08
N LYS A 72 1.27 -21.70 10.99
CA LYS A 72 0.93 -22.76 10.03
C LYS A 72 0.91 -22.22 8.61
N ILE A 73 0.27 -21.06 8.38
CA ILE A 73 0.32 -20.35 7.09
C ILE A 73 1.78 -20.05 6.72
N TYR A 74 2.61 -19.68 7.69
CA TYR A 74 4.04 -19.40 7.45
C TYR A 74 4.77 -20.63 6.95
N ARG A 75 4.65 -21.74 7.70
CA ARG A 75 5.29 -23.01 7.37
C ARG A 75 4.81 -23.57 6.03
N GLN A 76 3.55 -23.35 5.66
CA GLN A 76 2.99 -23.77 4.38
C GLN A 76 3.52 -22.95 3.20
N ASN A 77 3.71 -21.64 3.39
CA ASN A 77 4.14 -20.74 2.32
C ASN A 77 5.66 -20.65 2.16
N VAL A 78 6.43 -20.97 3.21
CA VAL A 78 7.91 -20.96 3.19
C VAL A 78 8.43 -22.39 2.97
N HIS A 79 8.40 -22.86 1.72
CA HIS A 79 8.97 -24.16 1.36
C HIS A 79 10.51 -24.16 1.39
N SER A 80 11.13 -25.30 1.72
CA SER A 80 12.59 -25.46 1.84
C SER A 80 13.37 -25.30 0.53
N THR A 81 12.72 -25.52 -0.62
CA THR A 81 13.33 -25.42 -1.96
C THR A 81 13.36 -23.99 -2.52
N MET A 82 12.75 -23.02 -1.84
CA MET A 82 12.72 -21.62 -2.31
C MET A 82 14.03 -20.89 -2.00
N THR A 83 14.46 -20.04 -2.93
CA THR A 83 15.57 -19.12 -2.69
C THR A 83 15.26 -18.19 -1.51
N LEU A 84 16.29 -17.74 -0.78
CA LEU A 84 16.11 -16.83 0.35
C LEU A 84 15.32 -15.57 -0.04
N ASN A 85 15.60 -15.01 -1.22
CA ASN A 85 14.89 -13.86 -1.78
C ASN A 85 13.37 -14.15 -1.94
N ASN A 86 13.01 -15.31 -2.46
CA ASN A 86 11.60 -15.68 -2.60
C ASN A 86 10.94 -15.96 -1.24
N ARG A 87 11.67 -16.51 -0.27
CA ARG A 87 11.18 -16.67 1.11
C ARG A 87 10.92 -15.32 1.76
N MET A 88 11.85 -14.37 1.69
CA MET A 88 11.69 -13.01 2.25
C MET A 88 10.50 -12.27 1.62
N LYS A 89 10.27 -12.44 0.32
CA LYS A 89 9.10 -11.82 -0.35
C LYS A 89 7.76 -12.31 0.17
N ILE A 90 7.67 -13.59 0.54
CA ILE A 90 6.42 -14.24 1.01
C ILE A 90 6.25 -14.13 2.53
N ALA A 91 7.35 -14.23 3.26
CA ALA A 91 7.42 -14.22 4.71
C ALA A 91 7.27 -12.83 5.33
N THR A 92 7.55 -11.77 4.57
CA THR A 92 7.67 -10.40 5.09
C THR A 92 6.90 -9.46 4.18
N VAL A 93 5.62 -9.28 4.49
CA VAL A 93 4.92 -8.08 4.07
C VAL A 93 4.82 -7.21 5.30
N ASP A 94 5.87 -6.46 5.58
CA ASP A 94 5.82 -5.42 6.61
C ASP A 94 4.96 -4.26 6.08
N CYS A 95 4.38 -3.50 7.00
CA CYS A 95 3.67 -2.26 6.68
C CYS A 95 4.57 -1.32 5.88
N VAL A 96 3.96 -0.50 5.02
CA VAL A 96 4.65 0.66 4.50
C VAL A 96 4.78 1.66 5.64
N MET A 97 6.02 1.96 6.00
CA MET A 97 6.35 2.91 7.05
C MET A 97 6.60 4.29 6.45
N TYR A 98 5.87 5.30 6.92
CA TYR A 98 6.10 6.70 6.59
C TYR A 98 6.48 7.48 7.86
N LEU A 99 7.53 8.29 7.78
CA LEU A 99 7.75 9.34 8.78
C LEU A 99 6.67 10.42 8.61
N LYS A 100 6.20 10.99 9.71
CA LYS A 100 5.10 11.99 9.74
C LYS A 100 5.21 13.08 8.68
N ASP A 101 6.40 13.63 8.48
CA ASP A 101 6.65 14.75 7.57
C ASP A 101 7.24 14.29 6.21
N SER A 102 7.11 13.00 5.90
CA SER A 102 7.58 12.46 4.63
C SER A 102 6.80 13.06 3.46
N SER A 103 7.53 13.62 2.49
CA SER A 103 6.96 14.11 1.24
C SER A 103 6.40 13.00 0.35
N LEU A 104 6.53 11.73 0.75
CA LEU A 104 5.96 10.57 0.08
C LEU A 104 4.54 10.26 0.54
N ILE A 105 4.05 10.91 1.60
CA ILE A 105 2.67 10.72 2.05
C ILE A 105 1.73 11.48 1.09
N PRO A 106 0.71 10.82 0.51
CA PRO A 106 -0.33 11.52 -0.22
C PRO A 106 -0.95 12.63 0.63
N THR A 107 -1.08 13.83 0.10
CA THR A 107 -1.65 14.99 0.81
C THR A 107 -3.08 14.75 1.30
N GLU A 108 -3.81 13.86 0.64
CA GLU A 108 -5.16 13.44 1.01
C GLU A 108 -5.19 12.60 2.29
N LEU A 109 -4.08 11.92 2.62
CA LEU A 109 -3.92 11.20 3.87
C LEU A 109 -3.66 12.21 4.99
N LYS A 110 -4.73 12.82 5.50
CA LYS A 110 -4.68 13.77 6.63
C LYS A 110 -4.36 13.00 7.91
N LEU A 111 -3.15 13.17 8.41
CA LEU A 111 -2.67 12.49 9.61
C LEU A 111 -3.04 13.32 10.85
N THR A 112 -3.48 12.66 11.91
CA THR A 112 -3.80 13.31 13.18
C THR A 112 -2.55 13.66 13.98
N GLN A 113 -2.71 14.60 14.90
CA GLN A 113 -1.63 15.12 15.73
C GLN A 113 -1.22 14.06 16.77
N GLY A 114 -0.05 13.42 16.58
CA GLY A 114 0.49 12.48 17.57
C GLY A 114 1.41 11.40 16.99
N ASP A 115 1.19 11.01 15.73
CA ASP A 115 1.95 9.93 15.12
C ASP A 115 3.29 10.42 14.58
N VAL A 116 4.40 9.94 15.13
CA VAL A 116 5.77 10.20 14.61
C VAL A 116 6.01 9.38 13.33
N THR A 117 5.36 8.22 13.24
CA THR A 117 5.51 7.25 12.17
C THR A 117 4.17 6.58 11.88
N ILE A 118 3.88 6.31 10.61
CA ILE A 118 2.62 5.68 10.16
C ILE A 118 2.94 4.37 9.49
N PHE A 119 2.22 3.34 9.90
CA PHE A 119 2.34 1.99 9.36
C PHE A 119 1.07 1.65 8.61
N VAL A 120 1.12 1.66 7.28
CA VAL A 120 -0.03 1.32 6.44
C VAL A 120 0.15 -0.09 5.87
N PRO A 121 -0.83 -1.00 6.05
CA PRO A 121 -0.77 -2.30 5.39
C PRO A 121 -0.64 -2.15 3.86
N PRO A 122 0.20 -2.97 3.21
CA PRO A 122 0.47 -2.80 1.79
C PRO A 122 -0.75 -2.88 0.88
N PHE A 123 -1.72 -3.74 1.17
CA PHE A 123 -2.98 -3.78 0.42
C PHE A 123 -3.79 -2.49 0.59
N THR A 124 -3.92 -1.99 1.83
CA THR A 124 -4.59 -0.71 2.12
C THR A 124 -3.94 0.42 1.32
N MET A 125 -2.61 0.57 1.42
CA MET A 125 -1.90 1.63 0.71
C MET A 125 -1.98 1.48 -0.81
N SER A 126 -1.92 0.24 -1.33
CA SER A 126 -2.06 -0.04 -2.76
C SER A 126 -3.40 0.41 -3.30
N HIS A 127 -4.49 0.00 -2.65
CA HIS A 127 -5.84 0.37 -3.09
C HIS A 127 -6.14 1.85 -2.89
N PHE A 128 -5.57 2.48 -1.84
CA PHE A 128 -5.66 3.92 -1.63
C PHE A 128 -4.96 4.72 -2.73
N LEU A 129 -3.69 4.43 -3.05
CA LEU A 129 -2.97 5.08 -4.14
C LEU A 129 -3.66 4.87 -5.49
N ARG A 130 -4.19 3.67 -5.73
CA ARG A 130 -4.97 3.35 -6.94
C ARG A 130 -6.22 4.21 -7.03
N PHE A 131 -6.96 4.35 -5.93
CA PHE A 131 -8.11 5.23 -5.83
C PHE A 131 -7.74 6.68 -6.16
N LEU A 132 -6.69 7.22 -5.51
CA LEU A 132 -6.25 8.59 -5.71
C LEU A 132 -5.82 8.85 -7.16
N CYS A 133 -5.10 7.92 -7.78
CA CYS A 133 -4.73 8.04 -9.19
C CYS A 133 -5.97 8.13 -10.09
N TYR A 134 -6.96 7.25 -9.92
CA TYR A 134 -8.20 7.31 -10.69
C TYR A 134 -9.02 8.57 -10.38
N HIS A 135 -8.98 9.06 -9.14
CA HIS A 135 -9.60 10.32 -8.75
C HIS A 135 -8.99 11.50 -9.54
N HIS A 136 -7.66 11.65 -9.54
CA HIS A 136 -6.96 12.72 -10.27
C HIS A 136 -7.08 12.61 -11.78
N LEU A 137 -7.20 11.39 -12.32
CA LEU A 137 -7.42 11.14 -13.75
C LEU A 137 -8.89 11.30 -14.19
N GLY A 138 -9.84 11.52 -13.26
CA GLY A 138 -11.27 11.62 -13.58
C GLY A 138 -11.92 10.28 -13.98
N ASP A 139 -11.28 9.15 -13.71
CA ASP A 139 -11.76 7.80 -14.05
C ASP A 139 -12.73 7.28 -12.98
N ILE A 140 -13.99 7.69 -13.11
CA ILE A 140 -15.04 7.37 -12.13
C ILE A 140 -15.28 5.86 -11.99
N PRO A 141 -15.41 5.06 -13.06
CA PRO A 141 -15.63 3.61 -12.93
C PRO A 141 -14.52 2.92 -12.15
N ASN A 142 -13.24 3.17 -12.49
CA ASN A 142 -12.13 2.52 -11.81
C ASN A 142 -11.91 3.05 -10.40
N ARG A 143 -12.24 4.33 -10.15
CA ARG A 143 -12.26 4.90 -8.80
C ARG A 143 -13.24 4.16 -7.88
N ARG A 144 -14.47 3.87 -8.35
CA ARG A 144 -15.45 3.08 -7.57
C ARG A 144 -14.98 1.65 -7.32
N HIS A 145 -14.37 1.03 -8.33
CA HIS A 145 -13.79 -0.30 -8.19
C HIS A 145 -12.68 -0.32 -7.13
N ALA A 146 -11.81 0.70 -7.11
CA ALA A 146 -10.76 0.82 -6.11
C ALA A 146 -11.31 0.94 -4.68
N ILE A 147 -12.40 1.69 -4.46
CA ILE A 147 -13.08 1.75 -3.15
C ILE A 147 -13.64 0.39 -2.75
N ARG A 148 -14.30 -0.31 -3.67
CA ARG A 148 -14.88 -1.63 -3.37
C ARG A 148 -13.82 -2.63 -2.95
N ASP A 149 -12.69 -2.68 -3.65
CA ASP A 149 -11.59 -3.59 -3.31
C ASP A 149 -10.92 -3.19 -1.98
N LEU A 150 -10.80 -1.88 -1.71
CA LEU A 150 -10.33 -1.39 -0.41
C LEU A 150 -11.28 -1.81 0.71
N LYS A 151 -12.61 -1.61 0.54
CA LYS A 151 -13.63 -2.03 1.50
C LYS A 151 -13.54 -3.53 1.79
N TYR A 152 -13.49 -4.35 0.74
CA TYR A 152 -13.30 -5.80 0.87
C TYR A 152 -12.03 -6.16 1.67
N THR A 153 -10.93 -5.44 1.40
CA THR A 153 -9.66 -5.63 2.13
C THR A 153 -9.77 -5.26 3.61
N VAL A 154 -10.51 -4.20 3.94
CA VAL A 154 -10.65 -3.69 5.32
C VAL A 154 -11.68 -4.50 6.12
N GLU A 155 -12.75 -4.98 5.49
CA GLU A 155 -13.88 -5.66 6.16
C GLU A 155 -13.78 -7.19 6.16
N GLU A 156 -13.42 -7.80 5.02
CA GLU A 156 -13.47 -9.27 4.88
C GLU A 156 -12.12 -9.94 5.12
N LYS A 157 -11.04 -9.21 4.92
CA LYS A 157 -9.72 -9.70 5.31
C LYS A 157 -9.39 -9.12 6.65
N GLU A 158 -9.23 -9.98 7.64
CA GLU A 158 -8.34 -9.74 8.78
C GLU A 158 -6.91 -9.56 8.24
N CYS A 159 -6.65 -8.49 7.47
CA CYS A 159 -5.33 -7.88 7.49
C CYS A 159 -5.15 -7.44 8.94
N MET A 160 -4.66 -8.37 9.77
CA MET A 160 -4.36 -8.23 11.19
C MET A 160 -3.32 -7.14 11.33
N ALA A 161 -3.78 -5.90 11.21
CA ALA A 161 -2.95 -4.73 11.16
C ALA A 161 -2.97 -4.08 12.54
N TYR A 162 -1.79 -3.66 12.95
CA TYR A 162 -1.45 -2.88 14.14
C TYR A 162 -2.36 -1.65 14.38
N SER A 163 -3.17 -1.22 13.40
CA SER A 163 -4.10 -0.09 13.52
C SER A 163 -5.33 -0.24 12.61
N PRO A 164 -6.40 -0.95 13.05
CA PRO A 164 -7.66 -1.02 12.32
C PRO A 164 -8.26 0.36 12.06
N HIS A 165 -8.11 1.29 13.02
CA HIS A 165 -8.58 2.66 12.90
C HIS A 165 -7.99 3.40 11.70
N LEU A 166 -6.70 3.20 11.39
CA LEU A 166 -6.07 3.82 10.23
C LEU A 166 -6.64 3.30 8.91
N ASN A 167 -6.87 1.99 8.80
CA ASN A 167 -7.46 1.38 7.61
C ASN A 167 -8.87 1.91 7.34
N PHE A 168 -9.71 1.99 8.38
CA PHE A 168 -11.05 2.58 8.27
C PHE A 168 -10.99 4.09 7.98
N GLY A 169 -10.03 4.81 8.55
CA GLY A 169 -9.80 6.23 8.25
C GLY A 169 -9.46 6.48 6.77
N ILE A 170 -8.58 5.66 6.20
CA ILE A 170 -8.24 5.70 4.77
C ILE A 170 -9.46 5.42 3.90
N LEU A 171 -10.27 4.41 4.24
CA LEU A 171 -11.52 4.13 3.55
C LEU A 171 -12.51 5.30 3.63
N GLY A 172 -12.61 5.95 4.80
CA GLY A 172 -13.42 7.15 5.01
C GLY A 172 -13.01 8.31 4.10
N ILE A 173 -11.69 8.58 4.00
CA ILE A 173 -11.14 9.60 3.09
C ILE A 173 -11.55 9.32 1.63
N CYS A 174 -11.48 8.06 1.18
CA CYS A 174 -11.89 7.71 -0.17
C CYS A 174 -13.39 7.99 -0.44
N TYR A 175 -14.24 7.76 0.55
CA TYR A 175 -15.67 8.06 0.47
C TYR A 175 -15.93 9.57 0.41
N GLU A 176 -15.28 10.34 1.29
CA GLU A 176 -15.33 11.81 1.31
C GLU A 176 -14.93 12.40 -0.06
N LEU A 177 -13.77 11.98 -0.59
CA LEU A 177 -13.25 12.43 -1.89
C LEU A 177 -14.11 11.98 -3.08
N SER A 178 -14.92 10.94 -2.92
CA SER A 178 -15.84 10.48 -3.97
C SER A 178 -17.17 11.22 -3.98
N GLY A 179 -17.42 12.10 -3.01
CA GLY A 179 -18.73 12.72 -2.79
C GLY A 179 -19.76 11.75 -2.21
N ASN A 180 -19.34 10.56 -1.76
CA ASN A 180 -20.20 9.63 -1.05
C ASN A 180 -20.16 9.98 0.43
N ASN A 181 -20.93 11.01 0.80
CA ASN A 181 -21.37 11.17 2.18
C ASN A 181 -22.36 10.04 2.48
N TYR A 182 -21.87 8.82 2.71
CA TYR A 182 -22.66 7.87 3.49
C TYR A 182 -22.81 8.53 4.85
N LYS A 183 -24.02 9.02 5.12
CA LYS A 183 -24.44 9.47 6.43
C LYS A 183 -24.04 8.38 7.42
N ALA A 184 -23.05 8.68 8.26
CA ALA A 184 -22.94 8.04 9.55
C ALA A 184 -24.19 8.47 10.32
N SER A 185 -25.19 7.58 10.34
CA SER A 185 -26.38 7.64 11.19
C SER A 185 -26.62 6.23 11.70
#